data_AF-A0A151ZJP7-F1
#
_entry.id   AF-A0A151ZJP7-F1
#
_cell.length_a   1.000
_cell.length_b   1.000
_cell.length_c   1.000
_cell.angle_alpha   90.00
_cell.angle_beta   90.00
_cell.angle_gamma   90.00
#
_symmetry.space_group_name_H-M   'P 1'
#
loop_
_entity.id
_entity.type
_entity.pdbx_description
1 polymer ?
#
loop_
_entity_poly.entity_id
_entity_poly.type
_entity_poly.pdbx_seq_one_letter_code
_entity_poly.pdbx_strand_id
1 'polypeptide(L)'
;MCLDKLSTINYTLIDLTLYDNPNVSLTKCKDCEILQTLNDSIICLCCGYMACKNHIKNHFMEDGVTCSFTGDLVTSESTTRFNCLKCTKPLPISNPILQDISDLFDAFVMLYKGCNQIKTDEFVPKLKGNTLEGISEYILSGKCKNIILLTGAGISVASGIPDFRSPKTGLYNNIAHFNLPYHEAIFDIDYLKVHPEPFFSLSKLLYPNNAFIPTPVHQFIKLLSDHGLLLRNYTQNIDTLERIAQVPLEKLVEAHGSLCTDGWCLKCTKKYTPSFIQSAVEKGEVPRCEVCQGIVKPDIVFWGDPLPSTFNHHMIQDFPKCDLLIVIGTSLKVNPIASVINILPPNTPRLLINLHSVGTVAEDSFTGLNGFQFTSDSNDVYWLGDCQLGVKELCKLLSWKL
;
A
#
# COMPACT_ATOMS: atom_id res chain seq x y z
N MET A 1 -4.39 -29.20 -12.05
CA MET A 1 -4.66 -29.55 -10.63
C MET A 1 -3.80 -28.78 -9.64
N CYS A 2 -2.46 -28.73 -9.75
CA CYS A 2 -1.63 -27.94 -8.83
C CYS A 2 -1.72 -26.42 -9.11
N LEU A 3 -1.77 -26.00 -10.38
CA LEU A 3 -1.89 -24.58 -10.76
C LEU A 3 -3.29 -23.99 -10.48
N ASP A 4 -4.36 -24.79 -10.55
CA ASP A 4 -5.75 -24.33 -10.39
C ASP A 4 -6.07 -23.85 -8.97
N LYS A 5 -5.20 -24.15 -7.99
CA LYS A 5 -5.29 -23.69 -6.60
C LYS A 5 -4.47 -22.42 -6.32
N LEU A 6 -3.66 -21.94 -7.27
CA LEU A 6 -2.90 -20.70 -7.09
C LEU A 6 -3.81 -19.48 -7.09
N SER A 7 -4.88 -19.48 -7.89
CA SER A 7 -5.84 -18.37 -8.01
C SER A 7 -6.66 -18.07 -6.75
N THR A 8 -6.49 -18.85 -5.68
CA THR A 8 -7.17 -18.65 -4.40
C THR A 8 -6.24 -18.15 -3.30
N ILE A 9 -4.98 -17.87 -3.62
CA ILE A 9 -3.95 -17.44 -2.64
C ILE A 9 -3.85 -15.92 -2.66
N ASN A 10 -4.10 -15.30 -1.52
CA ASN A 10 -3.81 -13.88 -1.29
C ASN A 10 -2.39 -13.78 -0.70
N TYR A 11 -1.48 -13.11 -1.41
CA TYR A 11 -0.14 -12.78 -0.92
C TYR A 11 -0.03 -11.26 -0.80
N THR A 12 0.54 -10.77 0.30
CA THR A 12 0.81 -9.34 0.47
C THR A 12 2.31 -9.09 0.52
N LEU A 13 2.74 -7.90 0.08
CA LEU A 13 4.16 -7.51 0.07
C LEU A 13 4.85 -7.72 1.44
N ILE A 14 4.09 -7.55 2.52
CA ILE A 14 4.50 -7.76 3.92
C ILE A 14 5.07 -9.17 4.13
N ASP A 15 4.44 -10.17 3.50
CA ASP A 15 4.79 -11.59 3.63
C ASP A 15 6.15 -11.93 3.00
N LEU A 16 6.77 -10.97 2.29
CA LEU A 16 8.14 -11.09 1.79
C LEU A 16 9.09 -10.10 2.49
N THR A 17 8.63 -8.90 2.84
CA THR A 17 9.45 -7.87 3.53
C THR A 17 9.82 -8.25 4.97
N LEU A 18 8.98 -9.03 5.67
CA LEU A 18 9.24 -9.49 7.05
C LEU A 18 10.46 -10.40 7.19
N TYR A 19 10.93 -11.01 6.09
CA TYR A 19 11.82 -12.17 6.16
C TYR A 19 13.29 -11.87 5.91
N ASP A 20 13.64 -10.62 5.59
CA ASP A 20 15.02 -10.28 5.19
C ASP A 20 15.53 -8.95 5.79
N ASN A 21 15.32 -8.78 7.10
CA ASN A 21 15.90 -7.68 7.85
C ASN A 21 17.43 -7.86 7.98
N PRO A 22 18.26 -6.90 7.57
CA PRO A 22 19.72 -7.04 7.57
C PRO A 22 20.38 -7.06 8.96
N ASN A 23 19.64 -6.85 10.05
CA ASN A 23 20.13 -7.19 11.41
C ASN A 23 20.03 -8.69 11.74
N VAL A 24 19.43 -9.50 10.85
CA VAL A 24 19.27 -10.94 11.01
C VAL A 24 20.00 -11.61 9.84
N SER A 25 21.33 -11.62 9.88
CA SER A 25 22.16 -12.34 8.89
C SER A 25 22.03 -13.87 8.97
N LEU A 26 21.17 -14.40 9.84
CA LEU A 26 20.84 -15.81 10.00
C LEU A 26 19.42 -15.92 10.59
N THR A 27 18.44 -16.40 9.82
CA THR A 27 17.10 -16.67 10.36
C THR A 27 17.09 -18.00 11.09
N LYS A 28 16.61 -18.02 12.33
CA LYS A 28 16.40 -19.27 13.06
C LYS A 28 15.11 -19.93 12.57
N CYS A 29 15.14 -21.23 12.28
CA CYS A 29 13.92 -22.01 12.07
C CYS A 29 13.00 -21.86 13.29
N LYS A 30 11.70 -21.58 13.11
CA LYS A 30 10.76 -21.36 14.22
C LYS A 30 10.68 -22.54 15.20
N ASP A 31 10.88 -23.76 14.70
CA ASP A 31 10.67 -24.97 15.51
C ASP A 31 11.95 -25.60 16.07
N CYS A 32 13.10 -25.41 15.41
CA CYS A 32 14.35 -25.99 15.87
C CYS A 32 15.44 -24.97 16.21
N GLU A 33 15.17 -23.69 16.03
CA GLU A 33 16.08 -22.58 16.32
C GLU A 33 17.46 -22.65 15.61
N ILE A 34 17.62 -23.56 14.65
CA ILE A 34 18.86 -23.70 13.88
C ILE A 34 18.97 -22.49 12.95
N LEU A 35 20.15 -21.85 13.00
CA LEU A 35 20.53 -20.75 12.11
C LEU A 35 20.54 -21.26 10.66
N GLN A 36 19.68 -20.69 9.83
CA GLN A 36 19.56 -21.01 8.42
C GLN A 36 20.18 -19.89 7.58
N THR A 37 20.75 -20.27 6.44
CA THR A 37 21.03 -19.31 5.38
C THR A 37 19.73 -18.98 4.64
N LEU A 38 19.63 -17.80 4.04
CA LEU A 38 18.46 -17.41 3.22
C LEU A 38 18.11 -18.45 2.14
N ASN A 39 19.12 -19.15 1.63
CA ASN A 39 18.96 -20.20 0.62
C ASN A 39 18.34 -21.51 1.14
N ASP A 40 18.22 -21.68 2.46
CA ASP A 40 17.66 -22.89 3.10
C ASP A 40 16.28 -22.66 3.72
N SER A 41 15.77 -21.41 3.67
CA SER A 41 14.51 -21.01 4.29
C SER A 41 13.32 -21.23 3.34
N ILE A 42 12.25 -21.87 3.83
CA ILE A 42 11.04 -22.16 3.05
C ILE A 42 9.86 -21.41 3.67
N ILE A 43 9.10 -20.70 2.84
CA ILE A 43 7.95 -19.89 3.25
C ILE A 43 6.65 -20.52 2.75
N CYS A 44 5.68 -20.63 3.66
CA CYS A 44 4.30 -20.98 3.34
C CYS A 44 3.58 -19.77 2.73
N LEU A 45 3.20 -19.86 1.45
CA LEU A 45 2.46 -18.78 0.77
C LEU A 45 0.99 -18.63 1.24
N CYS A 46 0.48 -19.56 2.06
CA CYS A 46 -0.88 -19.47 2.60
C CYS A 46 -0.96 -18.65 3.90
N CYS A 47 0.12 -18.58 4.70
CA CYS A 47 0.10 -17.94 6.02
C CYS A 47 1.42 -17.27 6.43
N GLY A 48 2.43 -17.25 5.55
CA GLY A 48 3.75 -16.69 5.83
C GLY A 48 4.61 -17.52 6.80
N TYR A 49 4.17 -18.69 7.24
CA TYR A 49 4.99 -19.48 8.17
C TYR A 49 6.30 -19.93 7.52
N MET A 50 7.42 -19.71 8.21
CA MET A 50 8.77 -20.01 7.73
C MET A 50 9.45 -21.02 8.64
N ALA A 51 9.99 -22.07 8.03
CA ALA A 51 10.73 -23.09 8.73
C ALA A 51 11.71 -23.79 7.79
N CYS A 52 12.63 -24.56 8.37
CA CYS A 52 13.50 -25.40 7.56
C CYS A 52 12.68 -26.49 6.85
N LYS A 53 13.27 -27.09 5.81
CA LYS A 53 12.68 -28.18 5.01
C LYS A 53 12.06 -29.33 5.78
N ASN A 54 12.50 -29.57 7.01
CA ASN A 54 11.96 -30.61 7.86
C ASN A 54 10.72 -30.14 8.65
N HIS A 55 10.73 -28.95 9.23
CA HIS A 55 9.64 -28.47 10.08
C HIS A 55 8.53 -27.78 9.30
N ILE A 56 8.84 -27.21 8.12
CA ILE A 56 7.80 -26.64 7.25
C ILE A 56 6.77 -27.71 6.84
N LYS A 57 7.20 -28.97 6.70
CA LYS A 57 6.31 -30.11 6.43
C LYS A 57 5.34 -30.40 7.59
N ASN A 58 5.77 -30.17 8.84
CA ASN A 58 4.94 -30.41 10.02
C ASN A 58 3.86 -29.34 10.15
N HIS A 59 4.23 -28.07 9.92
CA HIS A 59 3.28 -26.95 9.87
C HIS A 59 2.12 -27.21 8.89
N PHE A 60 2.41 -27.74 7.70
CA PHE A 60 1.37 -28.09 6.72
C PHE A 60 0.51 -29.30 7.11
N MET A 61 0.99 -30.18 8.00
CA MET A 61 0.24 -31.35 8.48
C MET A 61 -0.70 -30.98 9.63
N GLU A 62 -0.32 -30.01 10.47
CA GLU A 62 -1.07 -29.60 11.67
C GLU A 62 -2.27 -28.70 11.35
N ASP A 63 -2.15 -27.80 10.37
CA ASP A 63 -3.22 -26.83 10.09
C ASP A 63 -4.37 -27.37 9.21
N GLY A 64 -4.33 -28.64 8.78
CA GLY A 64 -5.30 -29.19 7.81
C GLY A 64 -5.31 -28.43 6.46
N VAL A 65 -4.32 -27.55 6.28
CA VAL A 65 -4.16 -26.66 5.13
C VAL A 65 -3.73 -27.52 3.95
N THR A 66 -4.67 -27.76 3.02
CA THR A 66 -4.39 -28.46 1.75
C THR A 66 -3.52 -27.63 0.77
N CYS A 67 -2.71 -26.70 1.27
CA CYS A 67 -1.84 -25.81 0.51
C CYS A 67 -0.57 -26.59 0.16
N SER A 68 -0.49 -27.02 -1.10
CA SER A 68 0.49 -28.00 -1.59
C SER A 68 1.76 -27.35 -2.14
N PHE A 69 2.12 -26.15 -1.67
CA PHE A 69 3.05 -25.26 -2.35
C PHE A 69 4.26 -24.94 -1.48
N THR A 70 5.45 -25.15 -2.03
CA THR A 70 6.72 -24.71 -1.43
C THR A 70 7.52 -23.97 -2.48
N GLY A 71 7.64 -22.65 -2.35
CA GLY A 71 8.75 -21.95 -2.99
C GLY A 71 10.03 -22.36 -2.25
N ASP A 72 10.98 -22.97 -2.95
CA ASP A 72 12.37 -22.97 -2.48
C ASP A 72 12.97 -21.66 -3.04
N LEU A 73 13.06 -20.63 -2.21
CA LEU A 73 13.72 -19.38 -2.57
C LEU A 73 15.24 -19.59 -2.54
N VAL A 74 15.79 -20.18 -3.60
CA VAL A 74 17.23 -20.35 -3.77
C VAL A 74 17.78 -19.14 -4.50
N THR A 75 18.36 -18.20 -3.75
CA THR A 75 19.06 -17.05 -4.35
C THR A 75 20.51 -17.44 -4.67
N SER A 76 20.75 -17.82 -5.93
CA SER A 76 22.11 -17.82 -6.50
C SER A 76 22.09 -16.97 -7.77
N GLU A 77 22.48 -15.69 -7.65
CA GLU A 77 22.75 -14.68 -8.69
C GLU A 77 21.79 -14.54 -9.92
N SER A 78 20.76 -15.38 -10.12
CA SER A 78 20.11 -15.45 -11.44
C SER A 78 18.69 -16.06 -11.54
N THR A 79 18.09 -16.76 -10.56
CA THR A 79 16.70 -17.26 -10.72
C THR A 79 15.93 -17.53 -9.42
N THR A 80 14.69 -17.02 -9.30
CA THR A 80 13.65 -17.48 -8.35
C THR A 80 13.06 -18.83 -8.84
N ARG A 81 12.86 -19.81 -7.96
CA ARG A 81 12.27 -21.12 -8.33
C ARG A 81 11.08 -21.47 -7.43
N PHE A 82 10.00 -21.96 -8.03
CA PHE A 82 8.81 -22.41 -7.30
C PHE A 82 8.61 -23.91 -7.50
N ASN A 83 8.41 -24.67 -6.42
CA ASN A 83 8.20 -26.12 -6.48
C ASN A 83 6.84 -26.50 -5.88
N CYS A 84 6.22 -27.57 -6.37
CA CYS A 84 5.06 -28.14 -5.71
C CYS A 84 5.52 -29.07 -4.58
N LEU A 85 5.07 -28.87 -3.34
CA LEU A 85 5.46 -29.73 -2.22
C LEU A 85 4.93 -31.17 -2.37
N LYS A 86 3.74 -31.31 -2.96
CA LYS A 86 3.07 -32.61 -3.11
C LYS A 86 3.76 -33.53 -4.12
N CYS A 87 4.28 -32.97 -5.21
CA CYS A 87 4.88 -33.76 -6.28
C CYS A 87 6.34 -33.40 -6.60
N THR A 88 6.92 -32.45 -5.86
CA THR A 88 8.27 -31.90 -6.00
C THR A 88 8.63 -31.36 -7.38
N LYS A 89 7.64 -31.26 -8.28
CA LYS A 89 7.85 -30.74 -9.64
C LYS A 89 7.97 -29.22 -9.61
N PRO A 90 8.86 -28.65 -10.45
CA PRO A 90 8.95 -27.21 -10.63
C PRO A 90 7.64 -26.67 -11.22
N LEU A 91 7.24 -25.50 -10.75
CA LEU A 91 6.10 -24.75 -11.24
C LEU A 91 6.58 -23.72 -12.28
N PRO A 92 5.85 -23.54 -13.39
CA PRO A 92 6.23 -22.60 -14.43
C PRO A 92 6.07 -21.16 -13.93
N ILE A 93 7.14 -20.36 -14.01
CA ILE A 93 7.14 -18.91 -13.71
C ILE A 93 6.14 -18.16 -14.60
N SER A 94 5.84 -18.65 -15.80
CA SER A 94 4.82 -18.06 -16.69
C SER A 94 3.39 -18.06 -16.14
N ASN A 95 3.16 -18.65 -14.96
CA ASN A 95 1.91 -18.45 -14.23
C ASN A 95 1.86 -17.00 -13.67
N PRO A 96 0.81 -16.21 -13.95
CA PRO A 96 0.75 -14.79 -13.56
C PRO A 96 1.02 -14.54 -12.07
N ILE A 97 0.53 -15.41 -11.19
CA ILE A 97 0.71 -15.27 -9.74
C ILE A 97 2.16 -15.53 -9.32
N LEU A 98 2.80 -16.52 -9.94
CA LEU A 98 4.22 -16.81 -9.67
C LEU A 98 5.14 -15.77 -10.32
N GLN A 99 4.72 -15.18 -11.45
CA GLN A 99 5.39 -14.05 -12.06
C GLN A 99 5.29 -12.83 -11.16
N ASP A 100 4.11 -12.49 -10.65
CA ASP A 100 3.93 -11.37 -9.72
C ASP A 100 4.76 -11.56 -8.43
N ILE A 101 4.79 -12.77 -7.85
CA ILE A 101 5.63 -13.07 -6.68
C ILE A 101 7.12 -12.97 -7.04
N SER A 102 7.54 -13.46 -8.21
CA SER A 102 8.92 -13.31 -8.68
C SER A 102 9.28 -11.84 -8.88
N ASP A 103 8.42 -11.06 -9.52
CA ASP A 103 8.61 -9.63 -9.79
C ASP A 103 8.67 -8.85 -8.48
N LEU A 104 7.86 -9.20 -7.49
CA LEU A 104 7.90 -8.67 -6.12
C LEU A 104 9.17 -9.05 -5.36
N PHE A 105 9.69 -10.25 -5.58
CA PHE A 105 10.94 -10.69 -4.98
C PHE A 105 12.14 -10.03 -5.66
N ASP A 106 12.16 -9.99 -6.99
CA ASP A 106 13.20 -9.33 -7.79
C ASP A 106 13.21 -7.82 -7.53
N ALA A 107 12.04 -7.20 -7.40
CA ALA A 107 11.84 -5.87 -6.86
C ALA A 107 12.52 -5.66 -5.52
N PHE A 108 12.22 -6.51 -4.55
CA PHE A 108 12.79 -6.45 -3.22
C PHE A 108 14.31 -6.63 -3.25
N VAL A 109 14.81 -7.59 -4.02
CA VAL A 109 16.24 -7.82 -4.23
C VAL A 109 16.90 -6.63 -4.95
N MET A 110 16.24 -5.98 -5.91
CA MET A 110 16.73 -4.78 -6.59
C MET A 110 16.68 -3.56 -5.69
N LEU A 111 15.67 -3.42 -4.83
CA LEU A 111 15.57 -2.39 -3.80
C LEU A 111 16.68 -2.59 -2.76
N TYR A 112 16.92 -3.82 -2.33
CA TYR A 112 17.98 -4.17 -1.38
C TYR A 112 19.38 -4.01 -1.98
N LYS A 113 19.62 -4.56 -3.17
CA LYS A 113 20.89 -4.38 -3.90
C LYS A 113 21.08 -2.94 -4.31
N GLY A 114 20.03 -2.23 -4.70
CA GLY A 114 20.05 -0.80 -5.01
C GLY A 114 20.40 0.02 -3.78
N CYS A 115 19.73 -0.18 -2.64
CA CYS A 115 20.04 0.47 -1.37
C CYS A 115 21.43 0.13 -0.83
N ASN A 116 21.97 -1.06 -1.11
CA ASN A 116 23.33 -1.47 -0.72
C ASN A 116 24.42 -1.16 -1.78
N GLN A 117 24.05 -0.88 -3.03
CA GLN A 117 24.94 -0.43 -4.11
C GLN A 117 24.92 1.09 -4.28
N ILE A 118 23.94 1.80 -3.70
CA ILE A 118 24.06 3.23 -3.41
C ILE A 118 25.29 3.36 -2.53
N LYS A 119 26.29 4.00 -3.12
CA LYS A 119 27.69 3.95 -2.71
C LYS A 119 27.81 4.31 -1.24
N THR A 120 28.67 3.57 -0.55
CA THR A 120 29.19 3.87 0.79
C THR A 120 29.87 5.25 0.91
N ASP A 121 29.90 6.04 -0.17
CA ASP A 121 30.44 7.41 -0.24
C ASP A 121 29.40 8.48 -0.63
N GLU A 122 28.13 8.14 -0.86
CA GLU A 122 27.08 9.11 -1.20
C GLU A 122 26.39 9.69 0.06
N PHE A 123 26.24 11.01 0.04
CA PHE A 123 25.75 11.88 1.11
C PHE A 123 24.56 11.29 1.89
N VAL A 124 24.79 10.87 3.13
CA VAL A 124 23.73 10.58 4.10
C VAL A 124 23.09 11.90 4.52
N PRO A 125 21.81 12.18 4.17
CA PRO A 125 21.16 13.40 4.62
C PRO A 125 21.01 13.32 6.13
N LYS A 126 21.65 14.22 6.86
CA LYS A 126 21.32 14.47 8.27
C LYS A 126 20.61 15.81 8.33
N LEU A 127 19.35 15.80 8.78
CA LEU A 127 18.61 17.03 8.99
C LEU A 127 19.36 17.89 10.03
N LYS A 128 19.35 19.22 9.87
CA LYS A 128 19.92 20.15 10.85
C LYS A 128 19.09 20.25 12.15
N GLY A 129 18.01 19.48 12.22
CA GLY A 129 17.13 19.29 13.36
C GLY A 129 15.90 18.48 12.92
N ASN A 130 15.28 17.76 13.86
CA ASN A 130 14.12 16.91 13.58
C ASN A 130 12.83 17.72 13.67
N THR A 131 12.75 18.77 12.86
CA THR A 131 11.66 19.74 12.87
C THR A 131 11.19 20.04 11.44
N LEU A 132 10.04 20.71 11.33
CA LEU A 132 9.50 21.11 10.03
C LEU A 132 10.42 22.11 9.31
N GLU A 133 11.11 22.97 10.06
CA GLU A 133 12.16 23.86 9.56
C GLU A 133 13.32 23.06 8.96
N GLY A 134 13.79 22.01 9.65
CA GLY A 134 14.83 21.12 9.13
C GLY A 134 14.44 20.46 7.81
N ILE A 135 13.19 20.02 7.66
CA ILE A 135 12.65 19.52 6.39
C ILE A 135 12.63 20.62 5.32
N SER A 136 12.17 21.83 5.67
CA SER A 136 12.11 22.95 4.72
C SER A 136 13.50 23.36 4.22
N GLU A 137 14.50 23.40 5.10
CA GLU A 137 15.90 23.66 4.73
C GLU A 137 16.45 22.58 3.80
N TYR A 138 16.11 21.31 4.06
CA TYR A 138 16.53 20.20 3.22
C TYR A 138 15.93 20.29 1.82
N ILE A 139 14.64 20.63 1.71
CA ILE A 139 13.98 20.89 0.42
C ILE A 139 14.66 22.06 -0.32
N LEU A 140 14.89 23.18 0.37
CA LEU A 140 15.51 24.38 -0.21
C LEU A 140 17.00 24.21 -0.56
N SER A 141 17.67 23.20 0.00
CA SER A 141 19.10 22.95 -0.24
C SER A 141 19.43 22.51 -1.67
N GLY A 142 18.43 22.13 -2.47
CA GLY A 142 18.60 21.57 -3.82
C GLY A 142 19.08 20.11 -3.84
N LYS A 143 19.28 19.49 -2.67
CA LYS A 143 19.60 18.06 -2.53
C LYS A 143 18.37 17.17 -2.65
N CYS A 144 17.23 17.64 -2.14
CA CYS A 144 15.95 16.95 -2.29
C CYS A 144 15.36 17.22 -3.69
N LYS A 145 15.25 16.18 -4.52
CA LYS A 145 14.72 16.30 -5.90
C LYS A 145 13.51 15.40 -6.12
N ASN A 146 13.39 14.33 -5.34
CA ASN A 146 12.40 13.29 -5.50
C ASN A 146 11.60 13.10 -4.22
N ILE A 147 10.48 13.80 -4.11
CA ILE A 147 9.56 13.70 -2.98
C ILE A 147 8.49 12.66 -3.30
N ILE A 148 8.37 11.65 -2.44
CA ILE A 148 7.24 10.72 -2.45
C ILE A 148 6.25 11.15 -1.38
N LEU A 149 4.97 11.23 -1.75
CA LEU A 149 3.87 11.42 -0.82
C LEU A 149 3.13 10.11 -0.59
N LEU A 150 2.76 9.85 0.65
CA LEU A 150 1.85 8.78 1.05
C LEU A 150 0.63 9.40 1.72
N THR A 151 -0.51 9.37 1.05
CA THR A 151 -1.73 10.09 1.47
C THR A 151 -2.86 9.11 1.80
N GLY A 152 -3.78 9.55 2.67
CA GLY A 152 -4.98 8.80 3.03
C GLY A 152 -6.14 9.69 3.45
N ALA A 153 -7.20 9.09 4.00
CA ALA A 153 -8.50 9.74 4.13
C ALA A 153 -8.49 11.06 4.91
N GLY A 154 -7.52 11.26 5.82
CA GLY A 154 -7.36 12.49 6.59
C GLY A 154 -7.16 13.74 5.73
N ILE A 155 -6.61 13.61 4.52
CA ILE A 155 -6.41 14.76 3.63
C ILE A 155 -7.70 15.29 3.00
N SER A 156 -8.77 14.48 3.00
CA SER A 156 -10.06 14.77 2.34
C SER A 156 -11.17 15.16 3.33
N VAL A 157 -10.93 15.03 4.64
CA VAL A 157 -11.93 15.38 5.69
C VAL A 157 -12.41 16.82 5.56
N ALA A 158 -11.50 17.76 5.30
CA ALA A 158 -11.82 19.18 5.13
C ALA A 158 -12.59 19.49 3.82
N SER A 159 -12.62 18.57 2.85
CA SER A 159 -13.46 18.68 1.64
C SER A 159 -14.91 18.32 1.90
N GLY A 160 -15.27 17.89 3.12
CA GLY A 160 -16.61 17.42 3.46
C GLY A 160 -16.85 15.94 3.16
N ILE A 161 -15.80 15.21 2.76
CA ILE A 161 -15.84 13.74 2.66
C ILE A 161 -15.58 13.21 4.07
N PRO A 162 -16.56 12.58 4.73
CA PRO A 162 -16.32 12.02 6.05
C PRO A 162 -15.30 10.88 5.94
N ASP A 163 -14.43 10.77 6.94
CA ASP A 163 -13.58 9.59 7.04
C ASP A 163 -14.44 8.34 7.31
N PHE A 164 -13.83 7.16 7.20
CA PHE A 164 -14.57 5.93 7.46
C PHE A 164 -14.88 5.75 8.95
N ARG A 165 -14.00 6.23 9.85
CA ARG A 165 -13.88 5.72 11.22
C ARG A 165 -14.26 6.73 12.31
N SER A 166 -14.43 8.02 12.01
CA SER A 166 -14.65 9.00 13.07
C SER A 166 -15.98 8.77 13.82
N PRO A 167 -15.98 8.84 15.16
CA PRO A 167 -17.21 8.76 15.94
C PRO A 167 -18.20 9.86 15.52
N LYS A 168 -19.48 9.50 15.33
CA LYS A 168 -20.61 10.39 14.94
C LYS A 168 -20.59 10.95 13.51
N THR A 169 -19.43 11.22 12.91
CA THR A 169 -19.32 11.79 11.55
C THR A 169 -18.91 10.78 10.47
N GLY A 170 -18.36 9.62 10.87
CA GLY A 170 -17.84 8.63 9.93
C GLY A 170 -18.91 7.98 9.05
N LEU A 171 -18.50 7.60 7.84
CA LEU A 171 -19.34 6.99 6.81
C LEU A 171 -20.15 5.77 7.31
N TYR A 172 -19.62 5.01 8.28
CA TYR A 172 -20.29 3.83 8.83
C TYR A 172 -21.62 4.13 9.56
N ASN A 173 -21.85 5.36 10.05
CA ASN A 173 -23.12 5.70 10.69
C ASN A 173 -24.29 5.74 9.69
N ASN A 174 -24.04 6.12 8.43
CA ASN A 174 -25.07 6.23 7.39
C ASN A 174 -25.61 4.87 6.93
N ILE A 175 -24.87 3.80 7.21
CA ILE A 175 -25.17 2.44 6.78
C ILE A 175 -25.51 1.51 7.95
N ALA A 176 -25.72 2.07 9.15
CA ALA A 176 -26.05 1.28 10.34
C ALA A 176 -27.31 0.40 10.15
N HIS A 177 -28.26 0.84 9.32
CA HIS A 177 -29.48 0.11 8.99
C HIS A 177 -29.26 -1.18 8.18
N PHE A 178 -28.10 -1.35 7.55
CA PHE A 178 -27.75 -2.57 6.82
C PHE A 178 -27.28 -3.71 7.74
N ASN A 179 -27.14 -3.48 9.05
CA ASN A 179 -26.74 -4.49 10.04
C ASN A 179 -25.50 -5.29 9.59
N LEU A 180 -24.43 -4.58 9.23
CA LEU A 180 -23.18 -5.19 8.79
C LEU A 180 -22.62 -6.13 9.89
N PRO A 181 -22.03 -7.28 9.52
CA PRO A 181 -21.45 -8.21 10.49
C PRO A 181 -20.26 -7.60 11.24
N TYR A 182 -19.54 -6.69 10.58
CA TYR A 182 -18.47 -5.85 11.10
C TYR A 182 -18.32 -4.62 10.18
N HIS A 183 -17.70 -3.55 10.67
CA HIS A 183 -17.68 -2.25 9.96
C HIS A 183 -17.06 -2.34 8.56
N GLU A 184 -15.96 -3.08 8.42
CA GLU A 184 -15.20 -3.20 7.18
C GLU A 184 -15.84 -4.11 6.12
N ALA A 185 -16.93 -4.84 6.46
CA ALA A 185 -17.55 -5.82 5.56
C ALA A 185 -18.05 -5.20 4.26
N ILE A 186 -18.43 -3.92 4.27
CA ILE A 186 -18.84 -3.18 3.07
C ILE A 186 -17.73 -3.07 2.01
N PHE A 187 -16.47 -3.23 2.41
CA PHE A 187 -15.31 -3.25 1.52
C PHE A 187 -14.71 -4.65 1.36
N ASP A 188 -15.43 -5.72 1.73
CA ASP A 188 -15.02 -7.10 1.49
C ASP A 188 -15.62 -7.62 0.17
N ILE A 189 -14.78 -8.19 -0.70
CA ILE A 189 -15.20 -8.62 -2.04
C ILE A 189 -16.23 -9.76 -2.00
N ASP A 190 -16.15 -10.64 -1.01
CA ASP A 190 -17.09 -11.76 -0.86
C ASP A 190 -18.40 -11.28 -0.25
N TYR A 191 -18.35 -10.29 0.66
CA TYR A 191 -19.55 -9.62 1.13
C TYR A 191 -20.28 -8.89 -0.01
N LEU A 192 -19.56 -8.14 -0.86
CA LEU A 192 -20.13 -7.41 -2.00
C LEU A 192 -20.86 -8.34 -2.98
N LYS A 193 -20.33 -9.55 -3.22
CA LYS A 193 -20.95 -10.52 -4.13
C LYS A 193 -22.33 -10.98 -3.66
N VAL A 194 -22.57 -10.98 -2.35
CA VAL A 194 -23.82 -11.45 -1.73
C VAL A 194 -24.74 -10.29 -1.39
N HIS A 195 -24.20 -9.20 -0.85
CA HIS A 195 -24.91 -8.02 -0.38
C HIS A 195 -24.30 -6.75 -1.00
N PRO A 196 -24.57 -6.45 -2.28
CA PRO A 196 -24.02 -5.27 -2.96
C PRO A 196 -24.66 -3.95 -2.51
N GLU A 197 -25.89 -3.98 -2.00
CA GLU A 197 -26.71 -2.80 -1.71
C GLU A 197 -26.05 -1.82 -0.72
N PRO A 198 -25.40 -2.26 0.39
CA PRO A 198 -24.75 -1.35 1.33
C PRO A 198 -23.64 -0.52 0.67
N PHE A 199 -22.79 -1.14 -0.14
CA PHE A 199 -21.69 -0.46 -0.83
C PHE A 199 -22.20 0.58 -1.82
N PHE A 200 -23.17 0.22 -2.66
CA PHE A 200 -23.69 1.16 -3.66
C PHE A 200 -24.55 2.27 -3.04
N SER A 201 -25.23 1.99 -1.91
CA SER A 201 -25.91 3.02 -1.13
C SER A 201 -24.92 4.02 -0.53
N LEU A 202 -23.78 3.54 -0.02
CA LEU A 202 -22.71 4.41 0.47
C LEU A 202 -22.07 5.20 -0.67
N SER A 203 -21.80 4.54 -1.79
CA SER A 203 -21.12 5.13 -2.95
C SER A 203 -21.86 6.35 -3.49
N LYS A 204 -23.20 6.40 -3.36
CA LYS A 204 -24.00 7.58 -3.72
C LYS A 204 -23.55 8.86 -3.01
N LEU A 205 -23.00 8.77 -1.80
CA LEU A 205 -22.44 9.91 -1.07
C LEU A 205 -21.06 10.32 -1.56
N LEU A 206 -20.36 9.44 -2.28
CA LEU A 206 -18.97 9.60 -2.69
C LEU A 206 -18.83 10.03 -4.17
N TYR A 207 -19.86 9.84 -5.01
CA TYR A 207 -19.78 10.20 -6.43
C TYR A 207 -19.67 11.73 -6.65
N PRO A 208 -18.94 12.17 -7.69
CA PRO A 208 -18.50 13.57 -7.88
C PRO A 208 -19.61 14.61 -8.15
N ASN A 209 -20.87 14.20 -8.26
CA ASN A 209 -21.98 15.16 -8.31
C ASN A 209 -22.14 15.92 -6.99
N ASN A 210 -21.50 15.45 -5.93
CA ASN A 210 -21.22 16.23 -4.73
C ASN A 210 -19.97 17.07 -5.02
N ALA A 211 -20.13 18.39 -5.07
CA ALA A 211 -19.08 19.37 -5.39
C ALA A 211 -17.99 19.43 -4.31
N PHE A 212 -17.25 18.34 -4.11
CA PHE A 212 -16.11 18.29 -3.21
C PHE A 212 -14.97 19.10 -3.81
N ILE A 213 -14.44 20.03 -3.03
CA ILE A 213 -13.36 20.92 -3.45
C ILE A 213 -12.05 20.36 -2.87
N PRO A 214 -10.99 20.19 -3.68
CA PRO A 214 -9.70 19.72 -3.16
C PRO A 214 -9.19 20.61 -2.03
N THR A 215 -8.65 19.96 -0.98
CA THR A 215 -8.12 20.65 0.20
C THR A 215 -6.77 21.33 -0.06
N PRO A 216 -6.31 22.21 0.84
CA PRO A 216 -4.92 22.69 0.90
C PRO A 216 -3.85 21.60 0.69
N VAL A 217 -4.03 20.40 1.25
CA VAL A 217 -3.10 19.30 1.03
C VAL A 217 -3.05 18.90 -0.45
N HIS A 218 -4.19 18.78 -1.14
CA HIS A 218 -4.21 18.43 -2.57
C HIS A 218 -3.52 19.50 -3.43
N GLN A 219 -3.73 20.78 -3.09
CA GLN A 219 -3.03 21.90 -3.75
C GLN A 219 -1.52 21.83 -3.52
N PHE A 220 -1.07 21.42 -2.34
CA PHE A 220 0.35 21.19 -2.06
C PHE A 220 0.94 20.05 -2.90
N ILE A 221 0.20 18.96 -3.12
CA ILE A 221 0.64 17.89 -4.05
C ILE A 221 0.89 18.48 -5.44
N LYS A 222 -0.05 19.31 -5.93
CA LYS A 222 0.10 20.00 -7.21
C LYS A 222 1.28 20.95 -7.23
N LEU A 223 1.50 21.74 -6.17
CA LEU A 223 2.65 22.65 -6.06
C LEU A 223 3.98 21.91 -6.08
N LEU A 224 4.09 20.78 -5.38
CA LEU A 224 5.28 19.93 -5.45
C LEU A 224 5.56 19.46 -6.89
N SER A 225 4.52 19.14 -7.65
CA SER A 225 4.65 18.80 -9.06
C SER A 225 5.10 20.00 -9.89
N ASP A 226 4.54 21.19 -9.66
CA ASP A 226 4.87 22.42 -10.39
C ASP A 226 6.30 22.90 -10.13
N HIS A 227 6.81 22.66 -8.92
CA HIS A 227 8.21 22.88 -8.56
C HIS A 227 9.15 21.78 -9.06
N GLY A 228 8.64 20.74 -9.72
CA GLY A 228 9.45 19.63 -10.25
C GLY A 228 10.02 18.71 -9.17
N LEU A 229 9.47 18.74 -7.95
CA LEU A 229 9.95 17.98 -6.79
C LEU A 229 9.13 16.71 -6.53
N LEU A 230 7.87 16.66 -6.98
CA LEU A 230 7.03 15.48 -6.80
C LEU A 230 7.55 14.32 -7.68
N LEU A 231 8.03 13.25 -7.06
CA LEU A 231 8.29 11.99 -7.74
C LEU A 231 6.97 11.24 -7.95
N ARG A 232 6.24 10.99 -6.85
CA ARG A 232 4.94 10.30 -6.87
C ARG A 232 4.09 10.65 -5.65
N ASN A 233 2.77 10.65 -5.81
CA ASN A 233 1.82 10.55 -4.72
C ASN A 233 1.11 9.18 -4.76
N TYR A 234 1.35 8.38 -3.73
CA TYR A 234 0.62 7.14 -3.45
C TYR A 234 -0.56 7.47 -2.55
N THR A 235 -1.76 7.47 -3.13
CA THR A 235 -2.99 7.75 -2.39
C THR A 235 -3.76 6.47 -2.06
N GLN A 236 -4.23 6.39 -0.82
CA GLN A 236 -5.18 5.37 -0.37
C GLN A 236 -6.64 5.76 -0.65
N ASN A 237 -6.86 7.00 -1.09
CA ASN A 237 -8.19 7.55 -1.32
C ASN A 237 -8.70 7.15 -2.69
N ILE A 238 -10.03 7.09 -2.79
CA ILE A 238 -10.78 6.74 -4.01
C ILE A 238 -11.61 7.92 -4.52
N ASP A 239 -11.50 9.09 -3.86
CA ASP A 239 -12.38 10.25 -4.00
C ASP A 239 -12.06 11.16 -5.20
N THR A 240 -10.94 10.92 -5.87
CA THR A 240 -10.49 11.61 -7.09
C THR A 240 -10.07 13.08 -6.90
N LEU A 241 -9.97 13.57 -5.65
CA LEU A 241 -9.65 14.97 -5.38
C LEU A 241 -8.25 15.38 -5.87
N GLU A 242 -7.29 14.45 -5.93
CA GLU A 242 -5.97 14.69 -6.52
C GLU A 242 -6.08 15.02 -8.03
N ARG A 243 -6.97 14.32 -8.74
CA ARG A 243 -7.24 14.58 -10.17
C ARG A 243 -7.94 15.94 -10.34
N ILE A 244 -8.90 16.27 -9.49
CA ILE A 244 -9.60 17.57 -9.49
C ILE A 244 -8.62 18.71 -9.16
N ALA A 245 -7.64 18.47 -8.29
CA ALA A 245 -6.53 19.39 -8.02
C ALA A 245 -5.50 19.47 -9.17
N GLN A 246 -5.73 18.74 -10.26
CA GLN A 246 -4.90 18.71 -11.46
C GLN A 246 -3.49 18.18 -11.22
N VAL A 247 -3.31 17.29 -10.24
CA VAL A 247 -2.06 16.53 -10.10
C VAL A 247 -1.90 15.67 -11.37
N PRO A 248 -0.74 15.72 -12.06
CA PRO A 248 -0.56 14.93 -13.28
C PRO A 248 -0.77 13.43 -13.03
N LEU A 249 -1.45 12.75 -13.95
CA LEU A 249 -1.81 11.33 -13.77
C LEU A 249 -0.57 10.44 -13.66
N GLU A 250 0.49 10.77 -14.38
CA GLU A 250 1.79 10.12 -14.31
C GLU A 250 2.54 10.40 -13.00
N LYS A 251 1.97 11.18 -12.08
CA LYS A 251 2.48 11.39 -10.72
C LYS A 251 1.59 10.75 -9.66
N LEU A 252 0.49 10.10 -10.05
CA LEU A 252 -0.46 9.46 -9.15
C LEU A 252 -0.34 7.94 -9.19
N VAL A 253 -0.37 7.33 -8.01
CA VAL A 253 -0.67 5.92 -7.82
C VAL A 253 -1.88 5.84 -6.89
N GLU A 254 -3.04 5.56 -7.46
CA GLU A 254 -4.28 5.30 -6.73
C GLU A 254 -4.24 3.87 -6.21
N ALA A 255 -3.61 3.66 -5.06
CA ALA A 255 -3.29 2.33 -4.55
C ALA A 255 -4.55 1.50 -4.29
N HIS A 256 -5.64 2.13 -3.86
CA HIS A 256 -6.93 1.45 -3.66
C HIS A 256 -7.88 1.65 -4.83
N GLY A 257 -7.36 1.97 -6.01
CA GLY A 257 -8.17 2.25 -7.19
C GLY A 257 -8.91 3.59 -7.12
N SER A 258 -9.89 3.79 -8.00
CA SER A 258 -10.53 5.09 -8.22
C SER A 258 -11.99 4.96 -8.61
N LEU A 259 -12.83 5.90 -8.17
CA LEU A 259 -14.23 6.00 -8.63
C LEU A 259 -14.36 6.50 -10.08
N CYS A 260 -13.30 7.07 -10.66
CA CYS A 260 -13.32 7.64 -12.01
C CYS A 260 -12.69 6.75 -13.08
N THR A 261 -12.27 5.53 -12.76
CA THR A 261 -11.77 4.54 -13.72
C THR A 261 -12.84 3.51 -14.10
N ASP A 262 -12.62 2.82 -15.22
CA ASP A 262 -13.55 1.80 -15.74
C ASP A 262 -13.81 0.72 -14.69
N GLY A 263 -15.00 0.14 -14.61
CA GLY A 263 -15.27 -1.02 -13.74
C GLY A 263 -15.47 -2.32 -14.52
N TRP A 264 -15.58 -3.43 -13.80
CA TRP A 264 -15.70 -4.77 -14.40
C TRP A 264 -16.86 -5.56 -13.80
N CYS A 265 -17.51 -6.35 -14.67
CA CYS A 265 -18.45 -7.35 -14.21
C CYS A 265 -17.73 -8.46 -13.44
N LEU A 266 -18.15 -8.73 -12.20
CA LEU A 266 -17.58 -9.77 -11.34
C LEU A 266 -17.77 -11.20 -11.87
N LYS A 267 -18.66 -11.41 -12.85
CA LYS A 267 -18.97 -12.73 -13.41
C LYS A 267 -18.31 -13.00 -14.76
N CYS A 268 -18.27 -12.02 -15.65
CA CYS A 268 -17.82 -12.21 -17.05
C CYS A 268 -16.72 -11.25 -17.47
N THR A 269 -16.19 -10.45 -16.55
CA THR A 269 -15.09 -9.48 -16.76
C THR A 269 -15.32 -8.46 -17.88
N LYS A 270 -16.56 -8.31 -18.39
CA LYS A 270 -16.92 -7.23 -19.31
C LYS A 270 -16.67 -5.88 -18.60
N LYS A 271 -15.93 -5.01 -19.31
CA LYS A 271 -15.58 -3.65 -18.87
C LYS A 271 -16.76 -2.69 -19.06
N TYR A 272 -16.91 -1.75 -18.14
CA TYR A 272 -17.91 -0.69 -18.13
C TYR A 272 -17.27 0.65 -17.79
N THR A 273 -17.77 1.74 -18.37
CA THR A 273 -17.24 3.07 -18.11
C THR A 273 -17.67 3.58 -16.72
N PRO A 274 -16.93 4.52 -16.10
CA PRO A 274 -17.32 5.12 -14.82
C PRO A 274 -18.74 5.70 -14.87
N SER A 275 -19.09 6.37 -15.98
CA SER A 275 -20.42 6.96 -16.20
C SER A 275 -21.57 5.94 -16.15
N PHE A 276 -21.33 4.69 -16.58
CA PHE A 276 -22.35 3.64 -16.51
C PHE A 276 -22.65 3.28 -15.05
N ILE A 277 -21.59 3.12 -14.25
CA ILE A 277 -21.67 2.75 -12.84
C ILE A 277 -22.31 3.90 -12.06
N GLN A 278 -21.83 5.13 -12.29
CA GLN A 278 -22.35 6.34 -11.69
C GLN A 278 -23.85 6.51 -11.94
N SER A 279 -24.32 6.31 -13.18
CA SER A 279 -25.75 6.47 -13.52
C SER A 279 -26.66 5.51 -12.75
N ALA A 280 -26.21 4.28 -12.49
CA ALA A 280 -26.95 3.32 -11.68
C ALA A 280 -26.95 3.74 -10.19
N VAL A 281 -25.79 4.12 -9.66
CA VAL A 281 -25.65 4.52 -8.26
C VAL A 281 -26.47 5.76 -7.92
N GLU A 282 -26.54 6.73 -8.82
CA GLU A 282 -27.37 7.93 -8.64
C GLU A 282 -28.86 7.60 -8.50
N LYS A 283 -29.33 6.60 -9.25
CA LYS A 283 -30.70 6.05 -9.15
C LYS A 283 -30.93 5.21 -7.89
N GLY A 284 -29.88 4.93 -7.11
CA GLY A 284 -29.94 4.03 -5.97
C GLY A 284 -29.98 2.55 -6.37
N GLU A 285 -29.50 2.24 -7.58
CA GLU A 285 -29.49 0.89 -8.13
C GLU A 285 -28.10 0.26 -8.04
N VAL A 286 -28.07 -1.07 -7.94
CA VAL A 286 -26.83 -1.84 -8.11
C VAL A 286 -26.54 -1.94 -9.61
N PRO A 287 -25.39 -1.46 -10.11
CA PRO A 287 -25.03 -1.57 -11.52
C PRO A 287 -24.89 -3.06 -11.92
N ARG A 288 -25.66 -3.47 -12.94
CA ARG A 288 -25.70 -4.85 -13.45
C ARG A 288 -25.18 -4.95 -14.87
N CYS A 289 -24.46 -6.02 -15.15
CA CYS A 289 -23.89 -6.31 -16.45
C CYS A 289 -25.00 -6.62 -17.46
N GLU A 290 -25.00 -5.89 -18.57
CA GLU A 290 -25.97 -6.04 -19.66
C GLU A 290 -25.98 -7.44 -20.29
N VAL A 291 -24.89 -8.21 -20.15
CA VAL A 291 -24.73 -9.54 -20.77
C VAL A 291 -25.17 -10.67 -19.84
N CYS A 292 -24.71 -10.65 -18.59
CA CYS A 292 -24.85 -11.79 -17.67
C CYS A 292 -25.55 -11.46 -16.35
N GLN A 293 -26.01 -10.21 -16.19
CA GLN A 293 -26.67 -9.68 -15.00
C GLN A 293 -25.83 -9.74 -13.70
N GLY A 294 -24.54 -10.04 -13.81
CA GLY A 294 -23.60 -9.96 -12.70
C GLY A 294 -23.38 -8.52 -12.24
N ILE A 295 -22.95 -8.33 -10.98
CA ILE A 295 -22.61 -7.01 -10.42
C ILE A 295 -21.46 -6.41 -11.22
N VAL A 296 -21.58 -5.13 -11.58
CA VAL A 296 -20.49 -4.33 -12.16
C VAL A 296 -19.85 -3.54 -11.03
N LYS A 297 -18.62 -3.89 -10.68
CA LYS A 297 -17.89 -3.28 -9.58
C LYS A 297 -17.00 -2.16 -10.13
N PRO A 298 -16.98 -0.96 -9.52
CA PRO A 298 -15.98 0.06 -9.85
C PRO A 298 -14.57 -0.45 -9.53
N ASP A 299 -13.57 0.17 -10.13
CA ASP A 299 -12.15 -0.14 -9.94
C ASP A 299 -11.63 0.37 -8.61
N ILE A 300 -12.23 -0.08 -7.52
CA ILE A 300 -11.78 0.18 -6.15
C ILE A 300 -11.28 -1.13 -5.57
N VAL A 301 -10.14 -1.14 -4.90
CA VAL A 301 -9.63 -2.36 -4.26
C VAL A 301 -10.46 -2.67 -3.01
N PHE A 302 -11.09 -3.83 -2.99
CA PHE A 302 -11.75 -4.38 -1.80
C PHE A 302 -10.79 -5.30 -1.05
N TRP A 303 -11.07 -5.60 0.22
CA TRP A 303 -10.43 -6.72 0.91
C TRP A 303 -10.68 -8.00 0.11
N GLY A 304 -9.59 -8.71 -0.19
CA GLY A 304 -9.59 -9.88 -1.06
C GLY A 304 -9.31 -9.59 -2.54
N ASP A 305 -9.30 -8.31 -2.96
CA ASP A 305 -8.80 -7.93 -4.29
C ASP A 305 -7.26 -7.77 -4.26
N PRO A 306 -6.57 -8.06 -5.38
CA PRO A 306 -5.19 -7.62 -5.55
C PRO A 306 -5.12 -6.09 -5.69
N LEU A 307 -4.02 -5.49 -5.25
CA LEU A 307 -3.71 -4.10 -5.59
C LEU A 307 -3.48 -3.95 -7.11
N PRO A 308 -3.63 -2.73 -7.66
CA PRO A 308 -3.33 -2.47 -9.06
C PRO A 308 -1.87 -2.83 -9.38
N SER A 309 -1.61 -3.44 -10.54
CA SER A 309 -0.25 -3.79 -10.96
C SER A 309 0.69 -2.57 -11.06
N THR A 310 0.12 -1.39 -11.33
CA THR A 310 0.83 -0.10 -11.32
C THR A 310 1.43 0.24 -9.96
N PHE A 311 0.81 -0.19 -8.85
CA PHE A 311 1.31 0.06 -7.51
C PHE A 311 2.70 -0.56 -7.32
N ASN A 312 2.82 -1.87 -7.56
CA ASN A 312 4.08 -2.59 -7.43
C ASN A 312 5.11 -2.07 -8.42
N HIS A 313 4.72 -1.92 -9.70
CA HIS A 313 5.60 -1.45 -10.75
C HIS A 313 6.27 -0.11 -10.41
N HIS A 314 5.49 0.88 -9.98
CA HIS A 314 6.03 2.19 -9.61
C HIS A 314 6.80 2.17 -8.31
N MET A 315 6.33 1.42 -7.30
CA MET A 315 7.03 1.31 -6.02
C MET A 315 8.50 0.88 -6.21
N ILE A 316 8.74 -0.10 -7.08
CA ILE A 316 10.09 -0.61 -7.39
C ILE A 316 10.98 0.46 -8.02
N GLN A 317 10.40 1.32 -8.85
CA GLN A 317 11.12 2.34 -9.60
C GLN A 317 11.33 3.63 -8.83
N ASP A 318 10.40 3.97 -7.94
CA ASP A 318 10.33 5.27 -7.30
C ASP A 318 11.06 5.28 -5.96
N PHE A 319 10.81 4.29 -5.09
CA PHE A 319 11.35 4.28 -3.73
C PHE A 319 12.88 4.29 -3.63
N PRO A 320 13.67 3.61 -4.51
CA PRO A 320 15.13 3.71 -4.47
C PRO A 320 15.67 5.13 -4.75
N LYS A 321 14.85 5.99 -5.38
CA LYS A 321 15.20 7.36 -5.75
C LYS A 321 14.64 8.38 -4.77
N CYS A 322 13.92 7.95 -3.75
CA CYS A 322 13.23 8.83 -2.82
C CYS A 322 14.25 9.63 -1.99
N ASP A 323 14.20 10.96 -2.09
CA ASP A 323 15.04 11.85 -1.29
C ASP A 323 14.34 12.29 0.00
N LEU A 324 13.00 12.26 0.02
CA LEU A 324 12.15 12.64 1.14
C LEU A 324 10.78 11.94 1.01
N LEU A 325 10.36 11.22 2.04
CA LEU A 325 9.00 10.71 2.17
C LEU A 325 8.16 11.66 3.03
N ILE A 326 6.98 12.06 2.56
CA ILE A 326 6.01 12.78 3.39
C ILE A 326 4.71 11.96 3.49
N VAL A 327 4.36 11.55 4.70
CA VAL A 327 3.15 10.79 5.02
C VAL A 327 2.11 11.75 5.59
N ILE A 328 0.93 11.83 4.97
CA ILE A 328 -0.09 12.82 5.35
C ILE A 328 -1.46 12.16 5.51
N GLY A 329 -2.10 12.36 6.67
CA GLY A 329 -3.51 12.03 6.86
C GLY A 329 -3.87 10.54 6.72
N THR A 330 -2.99 9.62 7.13
CA THR A 330 -3.26 8.18 7.11
C THR A 330 -3.01 7.54 8.47
N SER A 331 -3.71 6.44 8.76
CA SER A 331 -3.48 5.65 9.97
C SER A 331 -2.35 4.63 9.84
N LEU A 332 -1.85 4.38 8.61
CA LEU A 332 -0.88 3.32 8.30
C LEU A 332 -1.27 1.93 8.86
N LYS A 333 -2.55 1.58 8.76
CA LYS A 333 -3.08 0.27 9.24
C LYS A 333 -3.42 -0.70 8.11
N VAL A 334 -3.57 -0.19 6.89
CA VAL A 334 -3.95 -0.98 5.71
C VAL A 334 -2.69 -1.31 4.95
N ASN A 335 -2.43 -2.61 4.80
CA ASN A 335 -1.31 -3.10 4.06
C ASN A 335 -1.70 -3.54 2.65
N PRO A 336 -0.72 -3.65 1.72
CA PRO A 336 0.72 -3.43 1.91
C PRO A 336 1.17 -1.97 1.86
N ILE A 337 0.30 -1.02 1.52
CA ILE A 337 0.64 0.40 1.42
C ILE A 337 1.21 1.00 2.71
N ALA A 338 0.78 0.56 3.90
CA ALA A 338 1.38 1.00 5.16
C ALA A 338 2.86 0.59 5.32
N SER A 339 3.27 -0.53 4.72
CA SER A 339 4.63 -1.07 4.89
C SER A 339 5.67 -0.39 4.00
N VAL A 340 5.26 0.37 2.98
CA VAL A 340 6.19 1.02 2.04
C VAL A 340 7.08 2.07 2.72
N ILE A 341 6.68 2.58 3.88
CA ILE A 341 7.49 3.54 4.66
C ILE A 341 8.83 2.95 5.14
N ASN A 342 8.97 1.62 5.08
CA ASN A 342 10.17 0.88 5.46
C ASN A 342 11.07 0.57 4.26
N ILE A 343 10.62 0.87 3.04
CA ILE A 343 11.28 0.52 1.79
C ILE A 343 11.97 1.77 1.23
N LEU A 344 12.88 2.36 1.99
CA LEU A 344 13.57 3.60 1.59
C LEU A 344 15.08 3.42 1.67
N PRO A 345 15.85 4.22 0.91
CA PRO A 345 17.28 4.31 1.09
C PRO A 345 17.63 4.66 2.55
N PRO A 346 18.74 4.14 3.11
CA PRO A 346 19.15 4.43 4.47
C PRO A 346 19.19 5.94 4.74
N ASN A 347 18.69 6.35 5.90
CA ASN A 347 18.67 7.74 6.36
C ASN A 347 17.83 8.71 5.50
N THR A 348 17.02 8.24 4.55
CA THR A 348 16.05 9.09 3.85
C THR A 348 15.15 9.78 4.87
N PRO A 349 15.09 11.12 4.91
CA PRO A 349 14.19 11.82 5.81
C PRO A 349 12.73 11.44 5.57
N ARG A 350 11.97 11.29 6.66
CA ARG A 350 10.53 10.98 6.62
C ARG A 350 9.77 12.01 7.46
N LEU A 351 8.79 12.66 6.88
CA LEU A 351 7.91 13.61 7.57
C LEU A 351 6.50 13.03 7.70
N LEU A 352 5.98 12.93 8.92
CA LEU A 352 4.59 12.60 9.21
C LEU A 352 3.80 13.90 9.51
N ILE A 353 2.77 14.21 8.74
CA ILE A 353 1.80 15.28 9.05
C ILE A 353 0.44 14.64 9.33
N ASN A 354 0.06 14.53 10.60
CA ASN A 354 -1.14 13.78 10.98
C ASN A 354 -1.71 14.22 12.33
N LEU A 355 -2.96 13.85 12.64
CA LEU A 355 -3.54 14.13 13.96
C LEU A 355 -2.84 13.40 15.10
N HIS A 356 -2.37 12.18 14.82
CA HIS A 356 -1.72 11.32 15.79
C HIS A 356 -0.47 10.68 15.18
N SER A 357 0.48 10.34 16.06
CA SER A 357 1.61 9.50 15.68
C SER A 357 1.11 8.12 15.22
N VAL A 358 1.63 7.65 14.09
CA VAL A 358 1.23 6.39 13.45
C VAL A 358 2.44 5.71 12.83
N GLY A 359 2.37 4.39 12.64
CA GLY A 359 3.44 3.62 12.03
C GLY A 359 4.76 3.67 12.82
N THR A 360 4.71 3.93 14.13
CA THR A 360 5.89 3.88 15.00
C THR A 360 6.33 2.45 15.25
N VAL A 361 7.62 2.25 15.54
CA VAL A 361 8.13 0.96 16.02
C VAL A 361 7.38 0.59 17.32
N ALA A 362 6.78 -0.60 17.38
CA ALA A 362 6.26 -1.14 18.63
C ALA A 362 7.44 -1.70 19.44
N GLU A 363 7.47 -1.47 20.76
CA GLU A 363 8.53 -2.00 21.65
C GLU A 363 8.69 -3.54 21.56
N ASP A 364 7.66 -4.23 21.04
CA ASP A 364 7.59 -5.69 20.96
C ASP A 364 7.66 -6.25 19.51
N SER A 365 8.03 -5.44 18.52
CA SER A 365 8.00 -5.91 17.13
C SER A 365 9.16 -6.86 16.81
N PHE A 366 8.92 -8.16 17.01
CA PHE A 366 9.74 -9.31 16.56
C PHE A 366 10.00 -9.33 15.03
N THR A 367 9.42 -8.37 14.28
CA THR A 367 9.42 -8.26 12.82
C THR A 367 10.58 -7.42 12.26
N GLY A 368 11.31 -6.69 13.12
CA GLY A 368 12.44 -5.84 12.73
C GLY A 368 12.10 -4.66 11.79
N LEU A 369 10.86 -4.52 11.30
CA LEU A 369 10.46 -3.43 10.41
C LEU A 369 10.57 -2.08 11.15
N ASN A 370 11.51 -1.25 10.71
CA ASN A 370 11.75 0.08 11.26
C ASN A 370 10.66 1.07 10.82
N GLY A 371 9.53 1.06 11.53
CA GLY A 371 8.57 2.16 11.50
C GLY A 371 9.20 3.51 11.85
N PHE A 372 8.38 4.55 11.98
CA PHE A 372 8.85 5.84 12.44
C PHE A 372 9.51 5.75 13.82
N GLN A 373 10.67 6.40 13.96
CA GLN A 373 11.43 6.56 15.19
C GLN A 373 11.61 8.04 15.48
N PHE A 374 10.69 8.66 16.21
CA PHE A 374 10.75 10.10 16.49
C PHE A 374 11.72 10.45 17.63
N THR A 375 12.99 10.06 17.48
CA THR A 375 14.09 10.35 18.41
C THR A 375 14.97 11.48 17.86
N SER A 376 15.83 12.07 18.69
CA SER A 376 16.74 13.16 18.30
C SER A 376 17.79 12.78 17.26
N ASP A 377 18.12 11.49 17.14
CA ASP A 377 19.16 10.98 16.24
C ASP A 377 18.59 10.42 14.92
N SER A 378 17.26 10.36 14.79
CA SER A 378 16.58 9.91 13.57
C SER A 378 16.50 11.03 12.52
N ASN A 379 16.10 10.70 11.29
CA ASN A 379 15.61 11.68 10.30
C ASN A 379 14.08 11.66 10.18
N ASP A 380 13.40 11.18 11.22
CA ASP A 380 11.95 11.11 11.26
C ASP A 380 11.40 12.32 12.00
N VAL A 381 10.55 13.08 11.30
CA VAL A 381 9.92 14.29 11.82
C VAL A 381 8.42 14.04 11.85
N TYR A 382 7.75 14.47 12.92
CA TYR A 382 6.30 14.63 12.89
C TYR A 382 5.92 16.09 12.96
N TRP A 383 4.74 16.38 12.44
CA TRP A 383 3.95 17.55 12.75
C TRP A 383 2.55 17.04 13.12
N LEU A 384 2.16 17.23 14.38
CA LEU A 384 0.91 16.70 14.91
C LEU A 384 -0.18 17.77 14.94
N GLY A 385 -1.28 17.51 14.23
CA GLY A 385 -2.42 18.40 14.13
C GLY A 385 -3.23 18.20 12.86
N ASP A 386 -4.07 19.18 12.54
CA ASP A 386 -4.79 19.20 11.26
C ASP A 386 -3.80 19.30 10.10
N CYS A 387 -3.77 18.28 9.23
CA CYS A 387 -2.87 18.22 8.09
C CYS A 387 -2.98 19.41 7.14
N GLN A 388 -4.13 20.09 7.07
CA GLN A 388 -4.29 21.30 6.29
C GLN A 388 -3.43 22.45 6.83
N LEU A 389 -3.31 22.55 8.15
CA LEU A 389 -2.46 23.54 8.82
C LEU A 389 -0.98 23.17 8.72
N GLY A 390 -0.64 21.90 8.89
CA GLY A 390 0.74 21.43 8.79
C GLY A 390 1.35 21.70 7.41
N VAL A 391 0.57 21.45 6.34
CA VAL A 391 0.98 21.78 4.97
C VAL A 391 1.11 23.29 4.76
N LYS A 392 0.22 24.11 5.33
CA LYS A 392 0.32 25.58 5.25
C LYS A 392 1.57 26.11 5.93
N GLU A 393 1.93 25.59 7.11
CA GLU A 393 3.17 25.96 7.78
C GLU A 393 4.40 25.53 6.98
N LEU A 394 4.40 24.32 6.40
CA LEU A 394 5.49 23.89 5.52
C LEU A 394 5.63 24.81 4.30
N CYS A 395 4.52 25.16 3.64
CA CYS A 395 4.54 26.09 2.49
C CYS A 395 5.06 27.47 2.89
N LYS A 396 4.69 27.97 4.07
CA LYS A 396 5.19 29.24 4.60
C LYS A 396 6.71 29.20 4.81
N LEU A 397 7.25 28.11 5.36
CA LEU A 397 8.70 27.92 5.51
C LEU A 397 9.42 27.84 4.16
N LEU A 398 8.77 27.24 3.15
CA LEU A 398 9.27 27.18 1.78
C LEU A 398 9.07 28.48 0.99
N SER A 399 8.38 29.48 1.56
CA SER A 399 7.93 30.69 0.86
C SER A 399 7.06 30.41 -0.38
N TRP A 400 6.27 29.34 -0.34
CA TRP A 400 5.34 28.95 -1.40
C TRP A 400 3.93 29.47 -1.11
N LYS A 401 3.22 29.88 -2.17
CA LYS A 401 1.85 30.35 -2.09
C LYS A 401 0.89 29.21 -2.40
N LEU A 402 0.03 28.89 -1.43
CA LEU A 402 -1.02 27.88 -1.54
C LEU A 402 -2.29 28.44 -2.16
#